data_AF-A0A6I9W9L2-F1
#
_entry.id   AF-A0A6I9W9L2-F1
#
_cell.length_a   1.000
_cell.length_b   1.000
_cell.length_c   1.000
_cell.angle_alpha   90.00
_cell.angle_beta   90.00
_cell.angle_gamma   90.00
#
_symmetry.space_group_name_H-M   'P 1'
#
loop_
_entity.id
_entity.type
_entity.pdbx_description
1 polymer ?
#
loop_
_entity_poly.entity_id
_entity_poly.type
_entity_poly.pdbx_seq_one_letter_code
_entity_poly.pdbx_strand_id
1 'polypeptide(L)'
;SFYERFSRRIGDEEIGSDCHAEVFYFPPEAALRYCPKLDYKKLMQMHGNMAELQYNLYRGRLPFGVDSEPCPGFAAAIGEAAVIASGTPRHLNRLYLLFNHSLSEEQSMNRLFRMGIHTILAIPQYFINDKFLVDVMDGHIGAQELNCAYWNLQNKYAGIVPPQRRNENTFDPDFKFYRGLNPEKPNTE
;
A
#
# COMPACT_ATOMS: atom_id res chain seq x y z
N SER A 1 -0.78 16.30 24.20
CA SER A 1 -0.85 16.58 22.74
C SER A 1 -1.45 15.41 21.99
N PHE A 2 -2.11 15.60 20.84
CA PHE A 2 -2.65 14.49 20.00
C PHE A 2 -1.58 13.42 19.75
N TYR A 3 -0.37 13.86 19.39
CA TYR A 3 0.75 12.97 19.10
C TYR A 3 1.24 12.19 20.32
N GLU A 4 1.28 12.80 21.50
CA GLU A 4 1.68 12.10 22.73
C GLU A 4 0.70 11.00 23.14
N ARG A 5 -0.58 11.17 22.79
CA ARG A 5 -1.63 10.21 23.11
C ARG A 5 -1.64 9.04 22.13
N PHE A 6 -1.50 9.30 20.83
CA PHE A 6 -1.75 8.31 19.79
C PHE A 6 -0.50 7.85 19.05
N SER A 7 0.66 8.48 19.22
CA SER A 7 1.88 8.09 18.50
C SER A 7 2.99 7.65 19.44
N ARG A 8 3.66 6.56 19.08
CA ARG A 8 4.83 6.02 19.79
C ARG A 8 5.98 5.90 18.81
N ARG A 9 7.10 6.56 19.13
CA ARG A 9 8.36 6.43 18.40
C ARG A 9 8.96 5.06 18.73
N ILE A 10 9.40 4.34 17.69
CA ILE A 10 10.21 3.13 17.85
C ILE A 10 11.58 3.53 18.39
N GLY A 11 12.01 2.90 19.49
CA GLY A 11 13.31 3.14 20.10
C GLY A 11 14.43 2.67 19.16
N ASP A 12 15.58 3.35 19.19
CA ASP A 12 16.66 3.10 18.23
C ASP A 12 17.25 1.66 18.36
N GLU A 13 17.03 0.99 19.49
CA GLU A 13 17.41 -0.41 19.76
C GLU A 13 16.46 -1.46 19.13
N GLU A 14 15.21 -1.07 18.83
CA GLU A 14 14.20 -1.92 18.19
C GLU A 14 14.13 -1.71 16.67
N ILE A 15 14.97 -0.83 16.12
CA ILE A 15 15.09 -0.60 14.67
C ILE A 15 15.81 -1.80 14.07
N GLY A 16 15.05 -2.87 13.81
CA GLY A 16 15.45 -3.90 12.85
C GLY A 16 15.72 -3.28 11.47
N SER A 17 16.33 -4.06 10.58
CA SER A 17 16.58 -3.65 9.19
C SER A 17 15.30 -3.20 8.46
N ASP A 18 14.14 -3.72 8.88
CA ASP A 18 12.82 -3.41 8.32
C ASP A 18 11.95 -2.62 9.31
N CYS A 19 12.27 -1.33 9.46
CA CYS A 19 11.47 -0.40 10.26
C CYS A 19 10.29 0.12 9.44
N HIS A 20 9.12 -0.48 9.63
CA HIS A 20 7.83 -0.08 9.05
C HIS A 20 6.99 0.70 10.07
N ALA A 21 6.24 1.70 9.60
CA ALA A 21 5.33 2.45 10.46
C ALA A 21 3.94 1.83 10.32
N GLU A 22 3.32 1.47 11.44
CA GLU A 22 2.10 0.67 11.48
C GLU A 22 1.06 1.32 12.41
N VAL A 23 -0.21 1.22 12.02
CA VAL A 23 -1.34 1.65 12.83
C VAL A 23 -1.99 0.44 13.47
N PHE A 24 -2.00 0.43 14.79
CA PHE A 24 -2.72 -0.56 15.57
C PHE A 24 -4.10 -0.03 15.94
N TYR A 25 -5.11 -0.89 15.80
CA TYR A 25 -6.48 -0.60 16.19
C TYR A 25 -6.98 -1.66 17.17
N PHE A 26 -7.29 -1.22 18.39
CA PHE A 26 -7.82 -2.03 19.48
C PHE A 26 -9.04 -1.28 20.05
N PRO A 27 -10.26 -1.50 19.51
CA PRO A 27 -11.43 -0.69 19.85
C PRO A 27 -11.60 -0.51 21.37
N PRO A 28 -11.77 0.73 21.87
CA PRO A 28 -11.93 2.00 21.15
C PRO A 28 -10.60 2.75 20.88
N GLU A 29 -9.46 2.16 21.17
CA GLU A 29 -8.14 2.77 21.09
C GLU A 29 -7.47 2.53 19.73
N ALA A 30 -6.69 3.50 19.28
CA ALA A 30 -5.85 3.39 18.09
C ALA A 30 -4.47 3.98 18.41
N ALA A 31 -3.41 3.36 17.91
CA ALA A 31 -2.04 3.81 18.16
C ALA A 31 -1.20 3.68 16.89
N LEU A 32 -0.45 4.73 16.57
CA LEU A 32 0.53 4.76 15.50
C LEU A 32 1.92 4.49 16.07
N ARG A 33 2.58 3.46 15.54
CA ARG A 33 3.99 3.19 15.84
C ARG A 33 4.82 3.58 14.63
N TYR A 34 5.81 4.47 14.79
CA TYR A 34 6.56 5.01 13.66
C TYR A 34 8.07 5.09 13.86
N CYS A 35 8.79 5.05 12.74
CA CYS A 35 10.24 5.14 12.66
C CYS A 35 10.68 6.59 12.37
N PRO A 36 11.58 7.18 13.16
CA PRO A 36 12.05 8.55 12.97
C PRO A 36 13.14 8.62 11.87
N LYS A 37 12.80 8.30 10.62
CA LYS A 37 13.73 8.42 9.48
C LYS A 37 13.42 9.68 8.68
N LEU A 38 14.43 10.54 8.50
CA LEU A 38 14.33 11.77 7.71
C LEU A 38 14.49 11.43 6.22
N ASP A 39 13.38 11.14 5.56
CA ASP A 39 13.32 10.86 4.13
C ASP A 39 11.99 11.35 3.55
N TYR A 40 11.99 11.80 2.30
CA TYR A 40 10.78 12.22 1.60
C TYR A 40 9.77 11.07 1.49
N LYS A 41 10.24 9.85 1.19
CA LYS A 41 9.37 8.69 1.13
C LYS A 41 8.69 8.43 2.48
N LYS A 42 9.44 8.56 3.58
CA LYS A 42 8.92 8.38 4.95
C LYS A 42 7.94 9.49 5.34
N LEU A 43 8.19 10.74 4.94
CA LEU A 43 7.24 11.84 5.13
C LEU A 43 5.91 11.57 4.44
N MET A 44 5.94 11.08 3.20
CA MET A 44 4.73 10.72 2.46
C MET A 44 4.01 9.55 3.12
N GLN A 45 4.72 8.46 3.46
CA GLN A 45 4.14 7.31 4.19
C GLN A 45 3.45 7.73 5.50
N MET A 46 4.04 8.67 6.24
CA MET A 46 3.42 9.18 7.47
C MET A 46 2.09 9.91 7.24
N HIS A 47 1.88 10.57 6.09
CA HIS A 47 0.56 11.15 5.78
C HIS A 47 -0.51 10.06 5.60
N GLY A 48 -0.16 8.96 4.93
CA GLY A 48 -1.04 7.80 4.79
C GLY A 48 -1.39 7.18 6.15
N ASN A 49 -0.39 6.88 6.96
CA ASN A 49 -0.59 6.26 8.28
C ASN A 49 -1.36 7.18 9.25
N MET A 50 -1.16 8.50 9.16
CA MET A 50 -1.94 9.45 9.95
C MET A 50 -3.41 9.52 9.50
N ALA A 51 -3.67 9.38 8.20
CA ALA A 51 -5.03 9.32 7.68
C ALA A 51 -5.73 8.03 8.11
N GLU A 52 -5.02 6.89 8.11
CA GLU A 52 -5.52 5.63 8.64
C GLU A 52 -5.80 5.71 10.15
N LEU A 53 -4.89 6.29 10.94
CA LEU A 53 -5.12 6.56 12.36
C LEU A 53 -6.40 7.39 12.56
N GLN A 54 -6.55 8.46 11.79
CA GLN A 54 -7.73 9.32 11.87
C GLN A 54 -9.02 8.56 11.49
N TYR A 55 -8.96 7.71 10.48
CA TYR A 55 -10.06 6.84 10.08
C TYR A 55 -10.46 5.87 11.20
N ASN A 56 -9.48 5.21 11.82
CA ASN A 56 -9.70 4.30 12.95
C ASN A 56 -10.29 5.01 14.18
N LEU A 57 -9.88 6.25 14.46
CA LEU A 57 -10.48 7.06 15.53
C LEU A 57 -11.96 7.41 15.28
N TYR A 58 -12.35 7.61 14.02
CA TYR A 58 -13.77 7.78 13.68
C TYR A 58 -14.53 6.46 13.80
N ARG A 59 -13.93 5.37 13.33
CA ARG A 59 -14.51 4.02 13.37
C ARG A 59 -14.77 3.53 14.79
N GLY A 60 -13.86 3.83 15.72
CA GLY A 60 -14.03 3.51 17.15
C GLY A 60 -15.17 4.24 17.86
N ARG A 61 -15.83 5.21 17.21
CA ARG A 61 -17.05 5.87 17.73
C ARG A 61 -18.34 5.24 17.21
N LEU A 62 -18.25 4.36 16.21
CA LEU A 62 -19.39 3.68 15.65
C LEU A 62 -19.86 2.56 16.60
N PRO A 63 -21.15 2.20 16.58
CA PRO A 63 -21.63 1.01 17.29
C PRO A 63 -20.89 -0.25 16.83
N PHE A 64 -20.72 -1.19 17.75
CA PHE A 64 -20.14 -2.49 17.44
C PHE A 64 -20.90 -3.18 16.29
N GLY A 65 -20.18 -3.71 15.31
CA GLY A 65 -20.74 -4.39 14.14
C GLY A 65 -20.98 -3.50 12.92
N VAL A 66 -20.84 -2.17 13.07
CA VAL A 66 -20.75 -1.21 11.94
C VAL A 66 -19.42 -0.47 11.95
N ASP A 67 -18.48 -0.90 12.78
CA ASP A 67 -17.11 -0.41 12.91
C ASP A 67 -16.12 -1.16 11.99
N SER A 68 -16.64 -1.76 10.91
CA SER A 68 -15.85 -2.32 9.80
C SER A 68 -15.68 -1.32 8.67
N GLU A 69 -14.78 -1.61 7.74
CA GLU A 69 -14.69 -0.82 6.51
C GLU A 69 -15.96 -1.00 5.64
N PRO A 70 -16.43 0.04 4.93
CA PRO A 70 -17.56 -0.07 4.01
C PRO A 70 -17.29 -1.04 2.85
N CYS A 71 -16.05 -1.05 2.36
CA CYS A 71 -15.55 -2.00 1.37
C CYS A 71 -14.06 -2.25 1.62
N PRO A 72 -13.54 -3.44 1.25
CA PRO A 72 -12.12 -3.72 1.37
C PRO A 72 -11.27 -2.67 0.65
N GLY A 73 -10.31 -2.09 1.37
CA GLY A 73 -9.39 -1.08 0.81
C GLY A 73 -9.89 0.36 0.91
N PHE A 74 -11.02 0.62 1.55
CA PHE A 74 -11.52 1.99 1.72
C PHE A 74 -10.58 2.85 2.57
N ALA A 75 -10.05 2.32 3.68
CA ALA A 75 -9.09 3.04 4.50
C ALA A 75 -7.78 3.32 3.75
N ALA A 76 -7.29 2.33 2.99
CA ALA A 76 -6.11 2.46 2.15
C ALA A 76 -6.29 3.58 1.09
N ALA A 77 -7.46 3.66 0.45
CA ALA A 77 -7.78 4.71 -0.50
C ALA A 77 -7.78 6.11 0.13
N ILE A 78 -8.27 6.24 1.38
CA ILE A 78 -8.19 7.51 2.14
C ILE A 78 -6.73 7.86 2.43
N GLY A 79 -5.91 6.87 2.82
CA GLY A 79 -4.48 7.02 3.04
C GLY A 79 -3.77 7.56 1.80
N GLU A 80 -3.96 6.92 0.65
CA GLU A 80 -3.37 7.34 -0.61
C GLU A 80 -3.85 8.72 -1.06
N ALA A 81 -5.12 9.06 -0.85
CA ALA A 81 -5.61 10.41 -1.13
C ALA A 81 -4.87 11.49 -0.32
N ALA A 82 -4.58 11.20 0.97
CA ALA A 82 -3.80 12.09 1.81
C ALA A 82 -2.33 12.20 1.34
N VAL A 83 -1.73 11.08 0.90
CA VAL A 83 -0.39 11.05 0.32
C VAL A 83 -0.32 11.93 -0.93
N ILE A 84 -1.23 11.75 -1.89
CA ILE A 84 -1.26 12.51 -3.14
C ILE A 84 -1.44 14.01 -2.88
N ALA A 85 -2.33 14.37 -1.95
CA ALA A 85 -2.57 15.77 -1.58
C ALA A 85 -1.33 16.41 -0.92
N SER A 86 -0.65 15.68 -0.03
CA SER A 86 0.56 16.16 0.66
C SER A 86 1.77 16.28 -0.28
N GLY A 87 1.85 15.41 -1.30
CA GLY A 87 2.90 15.44 -2.32
C GLY A 87 2.76 16.55 -3.37
N THR A 88 1.88 17.54 -3.17
CA THR A 88 1.73 18.68 -4.10
C THR A 88 2.79 19.75 -3.84
N PRO A 89 3.32 20.42 -4.90
CA PRO A 89 4.30 21.51 -4.75
C PRO A 89 3.80 22.63 -3.85
N ARG A 90 2.51 22.96 -3.96
CA ARG A 90 1.84 23.96 -3.12
C ARG A 90 1.89 23.59 -1.64
N HIS A 91 1.66 22.32 -1.30
CA HIS A 91 1.73 21.85 0.07
C HIS A 91 3.16 21.86 0.61
N LEU A 92 4.11 21.33 -0.17
CA LEU A 92 5.53 21.28 0.23
C LEU A 92 6.16 22.67 0.37
N ASN A 93 5.74 23.64 -0.44
CA ASN A 93 6.16 25.04 -0.30
C ASN A 93 5.64 25.66 1.01
N ARG A 94 4.40 25.36 1.40
CA ARG A 94 3.84 25.82 2.69
C ARG A 94 4.57 25.24 3.90
N LEU A 95 5.17 24.06 3.75
CA LEU A 95 6.04 23.43 4.76
C LEU A 95 7.49 23.92 4.68
N TYR A 96 7.82 24.88 3.81
CA TYR A 96 9.17 25.37 3.56
C TYR A 96 10.16 24.29 3.08
N LEU A 97 9.66 23.20 2.51
CA LEU A 97 10.49 22.13 1.93
C LEU A 97 10.88 22.41 0.47
N LEU A 98 10.08 23.24 -0.22
CA LEU A 98 10.35 23.69 -1.59
C LEU A 98 10.28 25.22 -1.68
N PHE A 99 11.19 25.83 -2.43
CA PHE A 99 11.21 27.28 -2.65
C PHE A 99 10.11 27.73 -3.64
N ASN A 100 9.78 26.91 -4.62
CA ASN A 100 8.79 27.23 -5.65
C ASN A 100 7.43 26.60 -5.32
N HIS A 101 6.36 27.37 -5.47
CA HIS A 101 4.99 26.94 -5.19
C HIS A 101 4.34 26.19 -6.37
N SER A 102 4.90 26.34 -7.57
CA SER A 102 4.41 25.77 -8.83
C SER A 102 5.53 25.04 -9.56
N LEU A 103 5.14 24.09 -10.40
CA LEU A 103 6.04 23.36 -11.30
C LEU A 103 5.96 23.98 -12.70
N SER A 104 7.08 23.95 -13.43
CA SER A 104 7.03 24.17 -14.87
C SER A 104 6.25 23.05 -15.56
N GLU A 105 5.86 23.26 -16.80
CA GLU A 105 5.17 22.24 -17.61
C GLU A 105 5.99 20.95 -17.70
N GLU A 106 7.29 21.05 -17.99
CA GLU A 106 8.21 19.91 -18.05
C GLU A 106 8.29 19.15 -16.71
N GLN A 107 8.35 19.87 -15.59
CA GLN A 107 8.38 19.27 -14.26
C GLN A 107 7.05 18.60 -13.89
N SER A 108 5.93 19.20 -14.29
CA SER A 108 4.60 18.62 -14.12
C SER A 108 4.48 17.32 -14.92
N MET A 109 4.94 17.31 -16.17
CA MET A 109 4.97 16.11 -17.01
C MET A 109 5.83 15.00 -16.41
N ASN A 110 7.04 15.33 -15.92
CA ASN A 110 7.90 14.35 -15.25
C ASN A 110 7.25 13.76 -13.99
N ARG A 111 6.54 14.59 -13.21
CA ARG A 111 5.80 14.14 -12.03
C ARG A 111 4.65 13.21 -12.41
N LEU A 112 3.84 13.60 -13.39
CA LEU A 112 2.74 12.78 -13.90
C LEU A 112 3.22 11.45 -14.47
N PHE A 113 4.33 11.46 -15.21
CA PHE A 113 4.94 10.24 -15.75
C PHE A 113 5.38 9.28 -14.65
N ARG A 114 6.06 9.78 -13.61
CA ARG A 114 6.45 8.95 -12.45
C ARG A 114 5.24 8.38 -11.72
N MET A 115 4.21 9.18 -11.46
CA MET A 115 2.97 8.70 -10.84
C MET A 115 2.25 7.67 -11.73
N GLY A 116 2.24 7.91 -13.04
CA GLY A 116 1.65 7.02 -14.03
C GLY A 116 2.33 5.65 -14.07
N ILE A 117 3.67 5.61 -14.07
CA ILE A 117 4.43 4.35 -13.99
C ILE A 117 4.04 3.56 -12.74
N HIS A 118 4.01 4.21 -11.57
CA HIS A 118 3.68 3.51 -10.33
C HIS A 118 2.23 3.03 -10.28
N THR A 119 1.29 3.84 -10.75
CA THR A 119 -0.14 3.55 -10.59
C THR A 119 -0.66 2.64 -11.71
N ILE A 120 -0.38 3.00 -12.98
CA ILE A 120 -0.95 2.32 -14.14
C ILE A 120 -0.34 0.92 -14.30
N LEU A 121 0.98 0.78 -14.09
CA LEU A 121 1.64 -0.51 -14.24
C LEU A 121 1.34 -1.48 -13.08
N ALA A 122 0.88 -0.97 -11.93
CA ALA A 122 0.50 -1.82 -10.80
C ALA A 122 -0.89 -2.46 -10.99
N ILE A 123 -1.82 -1.80 -11.70
CA ILE A 123 -3.19 -2.29 -11.91
C ILE A 123 -3.24 -3.72 -12.48
N PRO A 124 -2.54 -4.05 -13.59
CA PRO A 124 -2.53 -5.41 -14.11
C PRO A 124 -1.98 -6.41 -13.10
N GLN A 125 -0.95 -6.04 -12.32
CA GLN A 125 -0.33 -6.93 -11.35
C GLN A 125 -1.29 -7.29 -10.22
N TYR A 126 -2.03 -6.32 -9.67
CA TYR A 126 -3.07 -6.58 -8.67
C TYR A 126 -4.17 -7.47 -9.23
N PHE A 127 -4.65 -7.17 -10.44
CA PHE A 127 -5.67 -7.98 -11.10
C PHE A 127 -5.22 -9.43 -11.35
N ILE A 128 -3.98 -9.63 -11.82
CA ILE A 128 -3.41 -10.97 -12.05
C ILE A 128 -3.35 -11.74 -10.73
N ASN A 129 -2.87 -11.13 -9.65
CA ASN A 129 -2.71 -11.81 -8.38
C ASN A 129 -4.05 -12.27 -7.79
N ASP A 130 -5.07 -11.40 -7.84
CA ASP A 130 -6.43 -11.72 -7.40
C ASP A 130 -7.07 -12.79 -8.27
N LYS A 131 -6.97 -12.64 -9.60
CA LYS A 131 -7.51 -13.62 -10.55
C LYS A 131 -6.87 -14.99 -10.37
N PHE A 132 -5.54 -15.03 -10.20
CA PHE A 132 -4.82 -16.27 -9.96
C PHE A 132 -5.33 -16.96 -8.69
N LEU A 133 -5.51 -16.21 -7.60
CA LEU A 133 -6.01 -16.76 -6.34
C LEU A 133 -7.42 -17.34 -6.49
N VAL A 134 -8.33 -16.59 -7.12
CA VAL A 134 -9.71 -17.03 -7.36
C VAL A 134 -9.75 -18.27 -8.25
N ASP A 135 -9.02 -18.27 -9.36
CA ASP A 135 -8.99 -19.41 -10.29
C ASP A 135 -8.40 -20.67 -9.63
N VAL A 136 -7.44 -20.54 -8.71
CA VAL A 136 -6.91 -21.65 -7.90
C VAL A 136 -7.94 -22.13 -6.88
N MET A 137 -8.61 -21.22 -6.16
CA MET A 137 -9.63 -21.57 -5.16
C MET A 137 -10.86 -22.24 -5.77
N ASP A 138 -11.28 -21.80 -6.96
CA ASP A 138 -12.40 -22.37 -7.70
C ASP A 138 -12.03 -23.70 -8.41
N GLY A 139 -10.74 -24.10 -8.38
CA GLY A 139 -10.26 -25.34 -8.99
C GLY A 139 -10.08 -25.28 -10.51
N HIS A 140 -10.15 -24.09 -11.12
CA HIS A 140 -9.83 -23.90 -12.54
C HIS A 140 -8.35 -24.13 -12.84
N ILE A 141 -7.47 -23.83 -11.87
CA ILE A 141 -6.03 -24.08 -11.96
C ILE A 141 -5.66 -25.24 -11.02
N GLY A 142 -5.17 -26.34 -11.60
CA GLY A 142 -4.69 -27.48 -10.83
C GLY A 142 -3.33 -27.21 -10.16
N ALA A 143 -3.03 -27.91 -9.08
CA ALA A 143 -1.76 -27.78 -8.35
C ALA A 143 -0.52 -28.06 -9.21
N GLN A 144 -0.68 -28.81 -10.31
CA GLN A 144 0.39 -29.17 -11.24
C GLN A 144 0.66 -28.10 -12.31
N GLU A 145 -0.17 -27.06 -12.41
CA GLU A 145 -0.10 -26.05 -13.47
C GLU A 145 -0.04 -24.62 -12.92
N LEU A 146 0.26 -24.47 -11.62
CA LEU A 146 0.25 -23.19 -10.92
C LEU A 146 1.19 -22.19 -11.58
N ASN A 147 2.41 -22.60 -11.93
CA ASN A 147 3.41 -21.66 -12.42
C ASN A 147 3.15 -21.29 -13.88
N CYS A 148 2.76 -22.26 -14.72
CA CYS A 148 2.34 -22.01 -16.09
C CYS A 148 1.12 -21.08 -16.14
N ALA A 149 0.09 -21.34 -15.33
CA ALA A 149 -1.10 -20.51 -15.28
C ALA A 149 -0.77 -19.06 -14.85
N TYR A 150 0.07 -18.88 -13.83
CA TYR A 150 0.53 -17.56 -13.41
C TYR A 150 1.24 -16.81 -14.54
N TRP A 151 2.21 -17.44 -15.22
CA TRP A 151 2.92 -16.81 -16.34
C TRP A 151 2.03 -16.56 -17.57
N ASN A 152 1.00 -17.38 -17.78
CA ASN A 152 -0.01 -17.13 -18.81
C ASN A 152 -0.86 -15.88 -18.49
N LEU A 153 -1.25 -15.69 -17.23
CA LEU A 153 -1.92 -14.47 -16.79
C LEU A 153 -1.02 -13.25 -16.93
N GLN A 154 0.26 -13.36 -16.54
CA GLN A 154 1.27 -12.31 -16.70
C GLN A 154 1.44 -11.89 -18.16
N ASN A 155 1.57 -12.85 -19.07
CA ASN A 155 1.67 -12.56 -20.50
C ASN A 155 0.40 -11.91 -21.05
N LYS A 156 -0.78 -12.40 -20.64
CA LYS A 156 -2.07 -11.92 -21.14
C LYS A 156 -2.42 -10.50 -20.68
N TYR A 157 -2.17 -10.17 -19.41
CA TYR A 157 -2.64 -8.92 -18.81
C TYR A 157 -1.53 -7.89 -18.60
N ALA A 158 -0.32 -8.31 -18.23
CA ALA A 158 0.83 -7.42 -18.05
C ALA A 158 1.75 -7.36 -19.27
N GLY A 159 1.61 -8.28 -20.23
CA GLY A 159 2.47 -8.33 -21.42
C GLY A 159 3.92 -8.71 -21.12
N ILE A 160 4.15 -9.40 -20.00
CA ILE A 160 5.50 -9.81 -19.57
C ILE A 160 5.70 -11.31 -19.73
N VAL A 161 6.95 -11.69 -19.99
CA VAL A 161 7.39 -13.09 -20.11
C VAL A 161 8.53 -13.36 -19.14
N PRO A 162 8.68 -14.61 -18.65
CA PRO A 162 9.77 -14.93 -17.76
C PRO A 162 11.11 -14.81 -18.50
N PRO A 163 12.17 -14.29 -17.85
CA PRO A 163 13.48 -14.13 -18.49
C PRO A 163 14.19 -15.46 -18.77
N GLN A 164 13.77 -16.53 -18.12
CA GLN A 164 14.27 -17.89 -18.29
C GLN A 164 13.10 -18.86 -18.33
N ARG A 165 13.27 -20.02 -18.98
CA ARG A 165 12.25 -21.06 -18.97
C ARG A 165 11.95 -21.49 -17.54
N ARG A 166 10.67 -21.50 -17.19
CA ARG A 166 10.17 -21.94 -15.89
C ARG A 166 9.50 -23.30 -16.05
N ASN A 167 9.53 -24.07 -14.97
CA ASN A 167 8.88 -25.36 -14.87
C ASN A 167 7.89 -25.32 -13.68
N GLU A 168 7.12 -26.37 -13.50
CA GLU A 168 6.16 -26.48 -12.38
C GLU A 168 6.83 -26.81 -11.04
N ASN A 169 8.12 -27.13 -11.06
CA ASN A 169 8.93 -27.28 -9.85
C ASN A 169 9.28 -25.93 -9.20
N THR A 170 8.96 -24.81 -9.84
CA THR A 170 9.19 -23.45 -9.32
C THR A 170 7.85 -22.78 -9.05
N PHE A 171 7.78 -22.01 -7.96
CA PHE A 171 6.60 -21.23 -7.59
C PHE A 171 6.96 -19.75 -7.60
N ASP A 172 6.62 -19.08 -8.69
CA ASP A 172 6.93 -17.65 -8.94
C ASP A 172 5.88 -16.63 -8.49
N PRO A 173 4.62 -16.99 -8.16
CA PRO A 173 3.68 -16.02 -7.59
C PRO A 173 4.25 -15.32 -6.35
N ASP A 174 3.99 -14.02 -6.21
CA ASP A 174 4.58 -13.21 -5.15
C ASP A 174 4.05 -13.63 -3.77
N PHE A 175 4.89 -14.33 -3.01
CA PHE A 175 4.53 -14.79 -1.67
C PHE A 175 4.15 -13.63 -0.74
N LYS A 176 4.64 -12.40 -0.95
CA LYS A 176 4.29 -11.25 -0.10
C LYS A 176 2.83 -10.85 -0.28
N PHE A 177 2.36 -10.84 -1.53
CA PHE A 177 0.96 -10.55 -1.82
C PHE A 177 0.02 -11.57 -1.17
N TYR A 178 0.44 -12.84 -1.11
CA TYR A 178 -0.37 -13.90 -0.48
C TYR A 178 -0.11 -14.06 1.03
N ARG A 179 0.89 -13.38 1.57
CA ARG A 179 1.25 -13.47 2.99
C ARG A 179 0.22 -12.71 3.81
N GLY A 180 -0.48 -13.43 4.68
CA GLY A 180 -1.44 -12.81 5.59
C GLY A 180 -2.75 -12.42 4.92
N LEU A 181 -3.14 -13.10 3.83
CA LEU A 181 -4.49 -13.06 3.26
C LEU A 181 -5.53 -13.05 4.38
N ASN A 182 -6.02 -11.87 4.68
CA ASN A 182 -7.07 -11.63 5.64
C ASN A 182 -8.20 -10.99 4.83
N PRO A 183 -9.39 -11.58 4.76
CA PRO A 183 -10.50 -11.02 4.00
C PRO A 183 -10.87 -9.59 4.43
N GLU A 184 -10.43 -9.15 5.61
CA GLU A 184 -10.71 -7.83 6.18
C GLU A 184 -9.60 -6.79 5.95
N LYS A 185 -8.42 -7.17 5.43
CA LYS A 185 -7.29 -6.23 5.20
C LYS A 185 -6.75 -6.34 3.76
N PRO A 186 -6.55 -5.21 3.06
CA PRO A 186 -5.97 -5.23 1.71
C PRO A 186 -4.47 -5.56 1.76
N ASN A 187 -4.00 -6.39 0.82
CA ASN A 187 -2.57 -6.76 0.71
C ASN A 187 -1.74 -5.75 -0.10
N THR A 188 -2.19 -4.48 -0.17
CA THR A 188 -1.62 -3.45 -1.04
C THR A 188 -0.46 -2.66 -0.41
N GLU A 189 0.10 -3.09 0.73
CA GLU A 189 1.22 -2.42 1.42
C GLU A 189 2.58 -2.51 0.73
#